data_AF-A0A419L1J5-F1
#
_entry.id   AF-A0A419L1J5-F1
#
_cell.length_a   1.000
_cell.length_b   1.000
_cell.length_c   1.000
_cell.angle_alpha   90.00
_cell.angle_beta   90.00
_cell.angle_gamma   90.00
#
_symmetry.space_group_name_H-M   'P 1'
#
loop_
_entity.id
_entity.type
_entity.pdbx_description
1 polymer ?
#
loop_
_entity_poly.entity_id
_entity_poly.type
_entity_poly.pdbx_seq_one_letter_code
_entity_poly.pdbx_strand_id
1 'polypeptide(L)'
;VPAVVIPYDSRRNFFARTVKDKLRLLQGNIESAFKYGLKKLIADPVLEPINLSGSTGTFQSLMAYHMFKQKGLQMPMMMGLCNVAELIDVDSIGVNVLLTMLAAEIGVSSILVVEESAKTLGSTTEAKIAAQMATLARERETPPKDLGLNLLILKDKRRVESKINLNDTTIIEAAEEVKEYPQDPIGFFTINVNHKDGKIEVLYRGRKGRILIKGKTASSIYREILERKLLSTLSHALYLGIELGKAEEALITGKSYVQEEGLFKPVRPIEISK
;
A
#
# COMPACT_ATOMS: atom_id res chain seq x y z
N VAL A 1 18.18 -21.70 17.71
CA VAL A 1 17.28 -21.03 16.74
C VAL A 1 15.95 -20.73 17.44
N PRO A 2 15.37 -19.53 17.32
CA PRO A 2 14.02 -19.26 17.83
C PRO A 2 12.96 -20.02 17.03
N ALA A 3 11.84 -20.40 17.66
CA ALA A 3 10.71 -21.06 17.01
C ALA A 3 9.41 -20.30 17.27
N VAL A 4 8.58 -20.15 16.24
CA VAL A 4 7.22 -19.58 16.36
C VAL A 4 6.25 -20.72 16.66
N VAL A 5 5.38 -20.50 17.65
CA VAL A 5 4.36 -21.47 18.07
C VAL A 5 2.98 -20.89 17.77
N ILE A 6 2.16 -21.65 17.07
CA ILE A 6 0.80 -21.29 16.65
C ILE A 6 -0.25 -22.24 17.25
N PRO A 7 -1.53 -21.82 17.39
CA PRO A 7 -2.61 -22.66 17.88
C PRO A 7 -3.15 -23.61 16.80
N TYR A 8 -2.31 -24.55 16.38
CA TYR A 8 -2.63 -25.59 15.40
C TYR A 8 -2.47 -26.99 16.01
N ASP A 9 -3.44 -27.86 15.78
CA ASP A 9 -3.37 -29.28 16.11
C ASP A 9 -3.08 -30.08 14.85
N SER A 10 -1.82 -30.50 14.70
CA SER A 10 -1.34 -31.24 13.53
C SER A 10 -1.90 -32.66 13.42
N ARG A 11 -2.37 -33.26 14.52
CA ARG A 11 -2.95 -34.62 14.50
C ARG A 11 -4.36 -34.63 13.93
N ARG A 12 -5.08 -33.53 14.14
CA ARG A 12 -6.47 -33.35 13.68
C ARG A 12 -6.58 -32.42 12.47
N ASN A 13 -5.47 -31.88 11.98
CA ASN A 13 -5.44 -30.83 10.96
C ASN A 13 -6.39 -29.66 11.31
N PHE A 14 -6.35 -29.21 12.56
CA PHE A 14 -7.32 -28.26 13.12
C PHE A 14 -6.66 -26.93 13.48
N PHE A 15 -7.15 -25.85 12.87
CA PHE A 15 -6.76 -24.48 13.20
C PHE A 15 -7.74 -23.84 14.19
N ALA A 16 -7.21 -23.28 15.27
CA ALA A 16 -8.04 -22.60 16.24
C ALA A 16 -8.62 -21.29 15.70
N ARG A 17 -9.96 -21.19 15.74
CA ARG A 17 -10.70 -20.02 15.26
C ARG A 17 -11.24 -19.13 16.37
N THR A 18 -11.67 -19.73 17.48
CA THR A 18 -12.23 -19.02 18.63
C THR A 18 -11.12 -18.57 19.59
N VAL A 19 -11.37 -17.52 20.38
CA VAL A 19 -10.44 -17.08 21.44
C VAL A 19 -10.07 -18.23 22.37
N LYS A 20 -11.08 -19.00 22.82
CA LYS A 20 -10.90 -20.12 23.74
C LYS A 20 -9.99 -21.20 23.15
N ASP A 21 -10.23 -21.59 21.90
CA ASP A 21 -9.39 -22.61 21.26
C ASP A 21 -7.99 -22.09 20.97
N LYS A 22 -7.85 -20.83 20.55
CA LYS A 22 -6.54 -20.21 20.29
C LYS A 22 -5.69 -20.25 21.56
N LEU A 23 -6.23 -19.80 22.68
CA LEU A 23 -5.51 -19.80 23.95
C LEU A 23 -5.18 -21.22 24.44
N ARG A 24 -6.13 -22.16 24.34
CA ARG A 24 -5.95 -23.54 24.80
C ARG A 24 -4.87 -24.27 23.99
N LEU A 25 -4.95 -24.21 22.65
CA LEU A 25 -4.01 -24.90 21.77
C LEU A 25 -2.64 -24.25 21.79
N LEU A 26 -2.56 -22.91 21.78
CA LEU A 26 -1.29 -22.20 21.86
C LEU A 26 -0.55 -22.56 23.16
N GLN A 27 -1.25 -22.53 24.30
CA GLN A 27 -0.65 -22.88 25.59
C GLN A 27 -0.14 -24.33 25.62
N GLY A 28 -0.96 -25.29 25.17
CA GLY A 28 -0.54 -26.70 25.11
C GLY A 28 0.65 -26.93 24.17
N ASN A 29 0.69 -26.22 23.03
CA ASN A 29 1.80 -26.29 22.08
C ASN A 29 3.09 -25.68 22.66
N ILE A 30 2.99 -24.57 23.41
CA ILE A 30 4.13 -23.96 24.10
C ILE A 30 4.68 -24.89 25.17
N GLU A 31 3.82 -25.47 26.02
CA GLU A 31 4.23 -26.43 27.06
C GLU A 31 4.91 -27.66 26.45
N SER A 32 4.36 -28.16 25.33
CA SER A 32 4.96 -29.28 24.58
C SER A 32 6.32 -28.89 24.01
N ALA A 33 6.45 -27.71 23.41
CA ALA A 33 7.72 -27.23 22.87
C ALA A 33 8.81 -27.12 23.95
N PHE A 34 8.48 -26.62 25.14
CA PHE A 34 9.40 -26.61 26.27
C PHE A 34 9.82 -28.02 26.72
N LYS A 35 8.88 -28.98 26.76
CA LYS A 35 9.18 -30.40 27.07
C LYS A 35 10.15 -31.03 26.06
N TYR A 36 10.10 -30.62 24.79
CA TYR A 36 11.05 -31.04 23.76
C TYR A 36 12.37 -30.25 23.76
N GLY A 37 12.62 -29.42 24.77
CA GLY A 37 13.89 -28.72 24.96
C GLY A 37 14.04 -27.40 24.20
N LEU A 38 12.98 -26.90 23.56
CA LEU A 38 13.00 -25.58 22.91
C LEU A 38 12.98 -24.47 23.97
N LYS A 39 14.00 -23.61 23.99
CA LYS A 39 14.14 -22.53 24.98
C LYS A 39 13.71 -21.15 24.46
N LYS A 40 13.72 -20.95 23.15
CA LYS A 40 13.48 -19.65 22.50
C LYS A 40 12.20 -19.73 21.69
N LEU A 41 11.07 -19.39 22.31
CA LEU A 41 9.75 -19.47 21.70
C LEU A 41 9.17 -18.06 21.48
N ILE A 42 8.46 -17.90 20.37
CA ILE A 42 7.65 -16.73 20.05
C ILE A 42 6.21 -17.21 19.89
N ALA A 43 5.27 -16.59 20.59
CA ALA A 43 3.86 -16.94 20.52
C ALA A 43 3.17 -16.20 19.38
N ASP A 44 2.37 -16.91 18.59
CA ASP A 44 1.51 -16.31 17.57
C ASP A 44 0.10 -16.92 17.64
N PRO A 45 -0.85 -16.27 18.32
CA PRO A 45 -2.29 -16.59 18.28
C PRO A 45 -2.93 -16.64 16.89
N VAL A 46 -2.23 -16.16 15.85
CA VAL A 46 -2.66 -16.04 14.46
C VAL A 46 -3.82 -15.05 14.30
N LEU A 47 -3.50 -13.90 13.71
CA LEU A 47 -4.47 -12.90 13.29
C LEU A 47 -5.31 -13.44 12.12
N GLU A 48 -6.61 -13.53 12.30
CA GLU A 48 -7.50 -13.99 11.23
C GLU A 48 -8.09 -12.85 10.39
N PRO A 49 -8.54 -13.17 9.16
CA PRO A 49 -9.25 -12.23 8.31
C PRO A 49 -10.51 -11.68 8.97
N ILE A 50 -11.02 -10.58 8.44
CA ILE A 50 -12.31 -10.02 8.90
C ILE A 50 -13.42 -11.03 8.60
N ASN A 51 -14.24 -11.33 9.62
CA ASN A 51 -15.39 -12.20 9.47
C ASN A 51 -16.64 -11.50 10.04
N LEU A 52 -17.59 -11.20 9.16
CA LEU A 52 -18.81 -10.46 9.48
C LEU A 52 -19.83 -11.27 10.32
N SER A 53 -19.65 -12.59 10.46
CA SER A 53 -20.46 -13.38 11.40
C SER A 53 -20.17 -13.08 12.87
N GLY A 54 -19.03 -12.43 13.18
CA GLY A 54 -18.62 -12.05 14.55
C GLY A 54 -18.13 -13.20 15.45
N SER A 55 -18.37 -14.46 15.06
CA SER A 55 -17.96 -15.65 15.84
C SER A 55 -16.45 -15.92 15.83
N THR A 56 -15.75 -15.43 14.81
CA THR A 56 -14.32 -15.59 14.57
C THR A 56 -13.76 -14.33 13.88
N GLY A 57 -12.48 -14.31 13.51
CA GLY A 57 -11.89 -13.25 12.69
C GLY A 57 -10.95 -12.29 13.43
N THR A 58 -10.69 -11.13 12.83
CA THR A 58 -9.66 -10.18 13.29
C THR A 58 -9.86 -9.73 14.74
N PHE A 59 -11.05 -9.25 15.10
CA PHE A 59 -11.33 -8.78 16.46
C PHE A 59 -11.15 -9.88 17.52
N GLN A 60 -11.69 -11.08 17.26
CA GLN A 60 -11.51 -12.24 18.13
C GLN A 60 -10.04 -12.63 18.25
N SER A 61 -9.27 -12.53 17.17
CA SER A 61 -7.84 -12.81 17.20
C SER A 61 -7.09 -11.78 18.07
N LEU A 62 -7.38 -10.49 17.92
CA LEU A 62 -6.82 -9.42 18.77
C LEU A 62 -7.14 -9.65 20.26
N MET A 63 -8.37 -10.08 20.58
CA MET A 63 -8.73 -10.49 21.95
C MET A 63 -7.86 -11.66 22.43
N ALA A 64 -7.60 -12.66 21.59
CA ALA A 64 -6.72 -13.77 21.94
C ALA A 64 -5.27 -13.29 22.23
N TYR A 65 -4.72 -12.37 21.43
CA TYR A 65 -3.42 -11.75 21.75
C TYR A 65 -3.44 -11.01 23.09
N HIS A 66 -4.45 -10.18 23.32
CA HIS A 66 -4.58 -9.40 24.56
C HIS A 66 -4.71 -10.30 25.79
N MET A 67 -5.60 -11.30 25.75
CA MET A 67 -5.79 -12.26 26.83
C MET A 67 -4.55 -13.12 27.06
N PHE A 68 -3.83 -13.49 26.00
CA PHE A 68 -2.57 -14.20 26.12
C PHE A 68 -1.53 -13.36 26.86
N LYS A 69 -1.42 -12.06 26.55
CA LYS A 69 -0.54 -11.13 27.26
C LYS A 69 -0.92 -10.98 28.74
N GLN A 70 -2.22 -10.88 29.04
CA GLN A 70 -2.72 -10.75 30.42
C GLN A 70 -2.43 -11.99 31.30
N LYS A 71 -2.28 -13.18 30.71
CA LYS A 71 -1.90 -14.40 31.44
C LYS A 71 -0.47 -14.33 32.03
N GLY A 72 0.30 -13.28 31.77
CA GLY A 72 1.58 -13.03 32.44
C GLY A 72 2.76 -13.87 31.94
N LEU A 73 2.60 -14.60 30.83
CA LEU A 73 3.70 -15.29 30.17
C LEU A 73 4.62 -14.24 29.52
N GLN A 74 5.79 -14.01 30.13
CA GLN A 74 6.83 -13.14 29.58
C GLN A 74 7.50 -13.78 28.36
N MET A 75 6.77 -13.87 27.25
CA MET A 75 7.31 -14.35 25.99
C MET A 75 7.02 -13.37 24.86
N PRO A 76 7.94 -13.25 23.89
CA PRO A 76 7.72 -12.41 22.72
C PRO A 76 6.53 -12.94 21.91
N MET A 77 5.75 -12.02 21.36
CA MET A 77 4.66 -12.35 20.45
C MET A 77 4.97 -11.88 19.03
N MET A 78 4.51 -12.64 18.05
CA MET A 78 4.51 -12.28 16.64
C MET A 78 3.08 -12.14 16.12
N MET A 79 2.83 -11.17 15.25
CA MET A 79 1.54 -11.00 14.57
C MET A 79 1.71 -10.84 13.06
N GLY A 80 1.14 -11.75 12.28
CA GLY A 80 1.07 -11.63 10.82
C GLY A 80 -0.07 -10.72 10.36
N LEU A 81 0.25 -9.68 9.60
CA LEU A 81 -0.74 -8.68 9.15
C LEU A 81 -1.47 -9.09 7.85
N CYS A 82 -0.85 -9.98 7.06
CA CYS A 82 -1.28 -10.34 5.71
C CYS A 82 -2.69 -10.91 5.63
N ASN A 83 -3.12 -11.69 6.63
CA ASN A 83 -4.46 -12.27 6.69
C ASN A 83 -5.58 -11.22 6.72
N VAL A 84 -5.26 -9.98 7.06
CA VAL A 84 -6.20 -8.86 7.03
C VAL A 84 -5.89 -7.96 5.82
N ALA A 85 -4.65 -7.50 5.67
CA ALA A 85 -4.26 -6.57 4.61
C ALA A 85 -4.58 -7.06 3.20
N GLU A 86 -4.51 -8.38 2.95
CA GLU A 86 -4.81 -8.96 1.63
C GLU A 86 -6.32 -9.13 1.38
N LEU A 87 -7.15 -9.20 2.42
CA LEU A 87 -8.55 -9.66 2.31
C LEU A 87 -9.59 -8.55 2.52
N ILE A 88 -9.19 -7.30 2.31
CA ILE A 88 -10.06 -6.12 2.17
C ILE A 88 -9.61 -5.24 1.02
N ASP A 89 -10.54 -4.68 0.24
CA ASP A 89 -10.24 -3.85 -0.93
C ASP A 89 -10.05 -2.38 -0.54
N VAL A 90 -8.91 -2.11 0.09
CA VAL A 90 -8.44 -0.78 0.50
C VAL A 90 -6.92 -0.68 0.32
N ASP A 91 -6.36 0.53 0.34
CA ASP A 91 -4.90 0.71 0.30
C ASP A 91 -4.25 0.11 1.57
N SER A 92 -3.24 -0.73 1.36
CA SER A 92 -2.56 -1.48 2.43
C SER A 92 -1.95 -0.59 3.51
N ILE A 93 -1.47 0.59 3.14
CA ILE A 93 -0.86 1.57 4.05
C ILE A 93 -1.72 1.89 5.29
N GLY A 94 -3.02 2.11 5.11
CA GLY A 94 -3.91 2.43 6.23
C GLY A 94 -4.13 1.22 7.14
N VAL A 95 -4.25 0.04 6.54
CA VAL A 95 -4.47 -1.24 7.24
C VAL A 95 -3.21 -1.64 8.02
N ASN A 96 -2.06 -1.60 7.38
CA ASN A 96 -0.77 -1.93 7.96
C ASN A 96 -0.45 -1.01 9.14
N VAL A 97 -0.69 0.30 9.00
CA VAL A 97 -0.52 1.26 10.10
C VAL A 97 -1.44 0.91 11.26
N LEU A 98 -2.75 0.77 11.01
CA LEU A 98 -3.72 0.50 12.07
C LEU A 98 -3.39 -0.79 12.82
N LEU A 99 -3.13 -1.89 12.11
CA LEU A 99 -2.81 -3.17 12.73
C LEU A 99 -1.47 -3.12 13.49
N THR A 100 -0.48 -2.40 12.97
CA THR A 100 0.80 -2.20 13.67
C THR A 100 0.60 -1.42 14.98
N MET A 101 -0.26 -0.39 14.98
CA MET A 101 -0.59 0.35 16.20
C MET A 101 -1.29 -0.53 17.23
N LEU A 102 -2.28 -1.33 16.80
CA LEU A 102 -2.98 -2.29 17.68
C LEU A 102 -2.02 -3.36 18.22
N ALA A 103 -1.11 -3.87 17.39
CA ALA A 103 -0.09 -4.81 17.81
C ALA A 103 0.84 -4.18 18.87
N ALA A 104 1.27 -2.93 18.67
CA ALA A 104 2.07 -2.19 19.63
C ALA A 104 1.32 -1.93 20.95
N GLU A 105 0.04 -1.56 20.88
CA GLU A 105 -0.83 -1.36 22.04
C GLU A 105 -0.99 -2.64 22.88
N ILE A 106 -1.15 -3.80 22.22
CA ILE A 106 -1.21 -5.10 22.88
C ILE A 106 0.17 -5.54 23.45
N GLY A 107 1.27 -4.94 22.97
CA GLY A 107 2.62 -5.30 23.36
C GLY A 107 3.15 -6.54 22.62
N VAL A 108 2.78 -6.68 21.34
CA VAL A 108 3.39 -7.60 20.37
C VAL A 108 4.82 -7.17 20.09
N SER A 109 5.74 -8.12 19.97
CA SER A 109 7.18 -7.86 19.87
C SER A 109 7.68 -7.78 18.42
N SER A 110 6.97 -8.42 17.49
CA SER A 110 7.34 -8.43 16.07
C SER A 110 6.10 -8.57 15.21
N ILE A 111 6.09 -7.90 14.07
CA ILE A 111 5.04 -8.05 13.05
C ILE A 111 5.63 -8.78 11.84
N LEU A 112 4.83 -9.62 11.22
CA LEU A 112 5.15 -10.30 9.96
C LEU A 112 4.31 -9.67 8.85
N VAL A 113 4.99 -9.25 7.79
CA VAL A 113 4.42 -8.59 6.62
C VAL A 113 4.98 -9.22 5.35
N VAL A 114 4.19 -9.16 4.27
CA VAL A 114 4.50 -9.71 2.95
C VAL A 114 3.99 -8.75 1.88
N GLU A 115 4.50 -8.90 0.66
CA GLU A 115 4.11 -8.10 -0.51
C GLU A 115 3.70 -9.06 -1.65
N GLU A 116 2.64 -9.83 -1.41
CA GLU A 116 2.21 -10.92 -2.31
C GLU A 116 1.33 -10.44 -3.47
N SER A 117 0.70 -9.28 -3.33
CA SER A 117 -0.22 -8.72 -4.32
C SER A 117 0.14 -7.28 -4.69
N ALA A 118 -0.41 -6.80 -5.81
CA ALA A 118 -0.24 -5.41 -6.21
C ALA A 118 -0.76 -4.42 -5.15
N LYS A 119 -1.76 -4.82 -4.34
CA LYS A 119 -2.33 -4.02 -3.25
C LYS A 119 -1.38 -3.89 -2.06
N THR A 120 -0.55 -4.89 -1.83
CA THR A 120 0.39 -4.93 -0.70
C THR A 120 1.81 -4.56 -1.09
N LEU A 121 2.06 -4.13 -2.33
CA LEU A 121 3.34 -3.58 -2.76
C LEU A 121 3.78 -2.45 -1.82
N GLY A 122 4.99 -2.55 -1.26
CA GLY A 122 5.51 -1.58 -0.30
C GLY A 122 5.09 -1.82 1.16
N SER A 123 4.27 -2.84 1.47
CA SER A 123 3.82 -3.15 2.84
C SER A 123 4.96 -3.30 3.84
N THR A 124 6.14 -3.77 3.41
CA THR A 124 7.32 -3.85 4.28
C THR A 124 7.79 -2.47 4.73
N THR A 125 7.80 -1.51 3.80
CA THR A 125 8.20 -0.12 4.08
C THR A 125 7.14 0.57 4.95
N GLU A 126 5.86 0.37 4.64
CA GLU A 126 4.74 0.90 5.42
C GLU A 126 4.79 0.42 6.87
N ALA A 127 4.91 -0.89 7.08
CA ALA A 127 4.95 -1.49 8.39
C ALA A 127 6.21 -1.08 9.18
N LYS A 128 7.35 -0.92 8.51
CA LYS A 128 8.57 -0.39 9.12
C LYS A 128 8.36 1.03 9.66
N ILE A 129 7.80 1.92 8.83
CA ILE A 129 7.51 3.31 9.24
C ILE A 129 6.45 3.32 10.35
N ALA A 130 5.43 2.47 10.27
CA ALA A 130 4.42 2.32 11.32
C ALA A 130 5.02 1.86 12.66
N ALA A 131 5.95 0.90 12.65
CA ALA A 131 6.64 0.44 13.85
C ALA A 131 7.53 1.54 14.47
N GLN A 132 8.21 2.32 13.63
CA GLN A 132 8.96 3.51 14.08
C GLN A 132 8.02 4.56 14.69
N MET A 133 6.88 4.80 14.05
CA MET A 133 5.85 5.72 14.53
C MET A 133 5.29 5.28 15.89
N ALA A 134 4.98 3.99 16.06
CA ALA A 134 4.50 3.42 17.32
C ALA A 134 5.56 3.55 18.43
N THR A 135 6.83 3.28 18.11
CA THR A 135 7.94 3.43 19.06
C THR A 135 8.09 4.88 19.49
N LEU A 136 8.17 5.83 18.55
CA LEU A 136 8.30 7.25 18.85
C LEU A 136 7.10 7.80 19.65
N ALA A 137 5.88 7.36 19.33
CA ALA A 137 4.68 7.73 20.06
C ALA A 137 4.75 7.27 21.52
N ARG A 138 5.16 6.01 21.75
CA ARG A 138 5.30 5.42 23.07
C ARG A 138 6.38 6.10 23.91
N GLU A 139 7.58 6.29 23.36
CA GLU A 139 8.70 6.93 24.09
C GLU A 139 8.42 8.39 24.44
N ARG A 140 7.56 9.07 23.67
CA ARG A 140 7.17 10.47 23.92
C ARG A 140 5.88 10.63 24.72
N GLU A 141 5.18 9.54 25.01
CA GLU A 141 3.83 9.55 25.61
C GLU A 141 2.85 10.46 24.85
N THR A 142 2.97 10.50 23.53
CA THR A 142 2.12 11.30 22.65
C THR A 142 1.35 10.41 21.68
N PRO A 143 0.20 10.86 21.16
CA PRO A 143 -0.47 10.16 20.06
C PRO A 143 0.48 9.98 18.86
N PRO A 144 0.27 8.97 17.99
CA PRO A 144 1.10 8.70 16.80
C PRO A 144 0.88 9.73 15.69
N LYS A 145 1.09 11.01 15.99
CA LYS A 145 0.97 12.17 15.11
C LYS A 145 2.13 13.13 15.38
N ASP A 146 2.52 13.89 14.36
CA ASP A 146 3.51 14.97 14.50
C ASP A 146 4.91 14.50 14.93
N LEU A 147 5.29 13.27 14.54
CA LEU A 147 6.53 12.61 14.95
C LEU A 147 7.71 12.81 13.98
N GLY A 148 7.52 13.60 12.91
CA GLY A 148 8.52 13.78 11.83
C GLY A 148 8.51 12.67 10.78
N LEU A 149 7.65 11.68 10.93
CA LEU A 149 7.36 10.62 9.96
C LEU A 149 5.86 10.61 9.66
N ASN A 150 5.49 10.25 8.44
CA ASN A 150 4.09 10.07 8.05
C ASN A 150 3.97 9.04 6.92
N LEU A 151 2.73 8.60 6.70
CA LEU A 151 2.34 7.68 5.64
C LEU A 151 1.14 8.26 4.87
N LEU A 152 1.12 9.60 4.73
CA LEU A 152 0.14 10.30 3.91
C LEU A 152 0.67 10.37 2.48
N ILE A 153 0.16 9.50 1.61
CA ILE A 153 0.64 9.39 0.21
C ILE A 153 -0.21 10.26 -0.73
N LEU A 154 -1.53 10.17 -0.62
CA LEU A 154 -2.46 10.87 -1.53
C LEU A 154 -2.95 12.22 -1.00
N LYS A 155 -2.64 12.55 0.25
CA LYS A 155 -3.17 13.74 0.92
C LYS A 155 -2.06 14.50 1.59
N ASP A 156 -2.11 15.81 1.52
CA ASP A 156 -1.31 16.65 2.41
C ASP A 156 -2.00 16.84 3.75
N LYS A 157 -1.17 16.94 4.80
CA LYS A 157 -1.63 17.24 6.15
C LYS A 157 -2.21 18.65 6.27
N ARG A 158 -1.68 19.60 5.49
CA ARG A 158 -2.09 21.01 5.48
C ARG A 158 -2.14 21.47 4.03
N ARG A 159 -3.17 22.24 3.68
CA ARG A 159 -3.22 22.91 2.38
C ARG A 159 -2.30 24.12 2.41
N VAL A 160 -1.44 24.22 1.40
CA VAL A 160 -0.63 25.42 1.17
C VAL A 160 -1.40 26.29 0.19
N GLU A 161 -2.01 27.37 0.69
CA GLU A 161 -2.68 28.33 -0.17
C GLU A 161 -1.63 29.20 -0.86
N SER A 162 -1.54 29.09 -2.18
CA SER A 162 -0.73 29.98 -3.00
C SER A 162 -1.59 31.17 -3.44
N LYS A 163 -1.24 32.38 -2.99
CA LYS A 163 -1.89 33.60 -3.46
C LYS A 163 -1.24 34.05 -4.75
N ILE A 164 -1.99 33.97 -5.85
CA ILE A 164 -1.58 34.54 -7.14
C ILE A 164 -1.86 36.06 -7.07
N ASN A 165 -0.89 36.88 -7.46
CA ASN A 165 -1.13 38.32 -7.61
C ASN A 165 -1.96 38.54 -8.88
N LEU A 166 -3.13 39.15 -8.73
CA LEU A 166 -4.09 39.36 -9.81
C LEU A 166 -4.12 40.81 -10.32
N ASN A 167 -3.22 41.68 -9.85
CA ASN A 167 -3.16 43.06 -10.33
C ASN A 167 -2.90 43.07 -11.84
N ASP A 168 -3.64 43.91 -12.56
CA ASP A 168 -3.57 44.05 -14.02
C ASP A 168 -3.72 42.73 -14.81
N THR A 169 -4.42 41.74 -14.24
CA THR A 169 -4.56 40.40 -14.84
C THR A 169 -5.93 40.22 -15.49
N THR A 170 -5.96 39.82 -16.76
CA THR A 170 -7.19 39.38 -17.43
C THR A 170 -7.51 37.95 -17.02
N ILE A 171 -8.72 37.74 -16.51
CA ILE A 171 -9.22 36.41 -16.11
C ILE A 171 -10.04 35.84 -17.27
N ILE A 172 -9.66 34.65 -17.73
CA ILE A 172 -10.37 33.90 -18.77
C ILE A 172 -10.74 32.54 -18.18
N GLU A 173 -12.02 32.22 -18.18
CA GLU A 173 -12.51 30.89 -17.77
C GLU A 173 -12.36 29.91 -18.95
N ALA A 174 -11.69 28.79 -18.72
CA ALA A 174 -11.51 27.76 -19.72
C ALA A 174 -12.82 26.96 -19.90
N ALA A 175 -13.19 26.68 -21.14
CA ALA A 175 -14.29 25.77 -21.43
C ALA A 175 -13.90 24.32 -21.09
N GLU A 176 -14.81 23.56 -20.49
CA GLU A 176 -14.59 22.16 -20.09
C GLU A 176 -14.74 21.14 -21.25
N GLU A 177 -14.73 21.61 -22.50
CA GLU A 177 -14.90 20.72 -23.67
C GLU A 177 -13.73 19.74 -23.83
N VAL A 178 -14.05 18.45 -23.86
CA VAL A 178 -13.10 17.39 -24.24
C VAL A 178 -12.99 17.38 -25.76
N LYS A 179 -11.89 17.93 -26.30
CA LYS A 179 -11.56 17.82 -27.72
C LYS A 179 -10.71 16.57 -27.96
N GLU A 180 -11.00 15.87 -29.06
CA GLU A 180 -10.12 14.81 -29.54
C GLU A 180 -8.73 15.38 -29.82
N TYR A 181 -7.69 14.70 -29.33
CA TYR A 181 -6.32 15.12 -29.58
C TYR A 181 -5.95 14.82 -31.04
N PRO A 182 -5.53 15.83 -31.83
CA PRO A 182 -5.14 15.61 -33.21
C PRO A 182 -3.89 14.71 -33.28
N GLN A 183 -3.89 13.78 -34.23
CA GLN A 183 -2.75 12.90 -34.48
C GLN A 183 -1.57 13.68 -35.06
N ASP A 184 -0.35 13.33 -34.64
CA ASP A 184 0.85 13.95 -35.17
C ASP A 184 1.22 13.38 -36.55
N PRO A 185 1.44 14.21 -37.58
CA PRO A 185 1.76 13.77 -38.94
C PRO A 185 3.02 12.90 -39.09
N ILE A 186 3.90 12.89 -38.08
CA ILE A 186 5.17 12.16 -38.16
C ILE A 186 5.19 10.86 -37.37
N GLY A 187 4.15 10.53 -36.59
CA GLY A 187 4.02 9.25 -35.91
C GLY A 187 3.12 9.31 -34.67
N PHE A 188 3.06 8.19 -33.96
CA PHE A 188 2.30 8.07 -32.72
C PHE A 188 3.13 7.40 -31.62
N PHE A 189 2.68 7.56 -30.37
CA PHE A 189 3.33 7.02 -29.20
C PHE A 189 2.40 6.04 -28.47
N THR A 190 2.97 4.93 -28.03
CA THR A 190 2.33 4.00 -27.09
C THR A 190 3.10 4.05 -25.78
N ILE A 191 2.40 4.31 -24.68
CA ILE A 191 3.00 4.43 -23.35
C ILE A 191 2.64 3.19 -22.52
N ASN A 192 3.62 2.70 -21.77
CA ASN A 192 3.45 1.61 -20.82
C ASN A 192 4.20 1.94 -19.52
N VAL A 193 3.69 1.46 -18.39
CA VAL A 193 4.35 1.58 -17.09
C VAL A 193 4.81 0.19 -16.66
N ASN A 194 6.13 0.00 -16.62
CA ASN A 194 6.76 -1.23 -16.20
C ASN A 194 7.17 -1.10 -14.73
N HIS A 195 6.27 -1.53 -13.85
CA HIS A 195 6.46 -1.52 -12.39
C HIS A 195 7.62 -2.41 -11.92
N LYS A 196 7.88 -3.51 -12.64
CA LYS A 196 8.99 -4.43 -12.30
C LYS A 196 10.36 -3.78 -12.50
N ASP A 197 10.53 -3.05 -13.60
CA ASP A 197 11.79 -2.37 -13.92
C ASP A 197 11.85 -0.94 -13.35
N GLY A 198 10.75 -0.45 -12.77
CA GLY A 198 10.63 0.89 -12.24
C GLY A 198 10.77 1.97 -13.33
N LYS A 199 10.17 1.74 -14.51
CA LYS A 199 10.32 2.61 -15.69
C LYS A 199 9.03 2.80 -16.48
N ILE A 200 8.89 3.98 -17.06
CA ILE A 200 7.95 4.28 -18.13
C ILE A 200 8.62 3.91 -19.45
N GLU A 201 7.86 3.25 -20.32
CA GLU A 201 8.29 2.79 -21.63
C GLU A 201 7.44 3.49 -22.70
N VAL A 202 8.08 4.16 -23.64
CA VAL A 202 7.41 4.94 -24.68
C VAL A 202 7.89 4.45 -26.04
N LEU A 203 6.99 3.81 -26.77
CA LEU A 203 7.26 3.32 -28.10
C LEU A 203 6.75 4.33 -29.12
N TYR A 204 7.66 5.00 -29.80
CA TYR A 204 7.38 5.77 -31.00
C TYR A 204 7.28 4.86 -32.21
N ARG A 205 6.28 5.08 -33.07
CA ARG A 205 6.15 4.47 -34.40
C ARG A 205 5.82 5.55 -35.42
N GLY A 206 6.67 5.74 -36.41
CA GLY A 206 6.44 6.75 -37.44
C GLY A 206 7.54 6.85 -38.48
N ARG A 207 7.73 8.05 -39.04
CA ARG A 207 8.68 8.31 -40.14
C ARG A 207 10.12 7.94 -39.80
N LYS A 208 10.51 7.96 -38.53
CA LYS A 208 11.85 7.58 -38.04
C LYS A 208 11.94 6.12 -37.61
N GLY A 209 10.99 5.29 -38.01
CA GLY A 209 10.92 3.87 -37.65
C GLY A 209 10.31 3.65 -36.27
N ARG A 210 10.80 2.61 -35.57
CA ARG A 210 10.35 2.22 -34.23
C ARG A 210 11.45 2.53 -33.22
N ILE A 211 11.14 3.35 -32.21
CA ILE A 211 12.10 3.75 -31.18
C ILE A 211 11.44 3.56 -29.82
N LEU A 212 12.08 2.78 -28.94
CA LEU A 212 11.64 2.59 -27.57
C LEU A 212 12.49 3.46 -26.64
N ILE A 213 11.86 4.39 -25.96
CA ILE A 213 12.48 5.24 -24.95
C ILE A 213 12.05 4.72 -23.58
N LYS A 214 12.99 4.59 -22.65
CA LYS A 214 12.70 4.16 -21.27
C LYS A 214 13.27 5.19 -20.29
N GLY A 215 12.46 5.60 -19.32
CA GLY A 215 12.87 6.58 -18.31
C GLY A 215 12.07 6.42 -17.02
N LYS A 216 12.50 7.10 -15.96
CA LYS A 216 11.76 7.13 -14.68
C LYS A 216 10.82 8.32 -14.58
N THR A 217 11.12 9.40 -15.32
CA THR A 217 10.38 10.65 -15.26
C THR A 217 9.90 11.06 -16.64
N ALA A 218 8.75 11.72 -16.71
CA ALA A 218 8.18 12.31 -17.92
C ALA A 218 9.18 13.27 -18.57
N SER A 219 9.88 14.07 -17.75
CA SER A 219 10.88 15.04 -18.21
C SER A 219 12.07 14.40 -18.94
N SER A 220 12.58 13.27 -18.43
CA SER A 220 13.68 12.54 -19.07
C SER A 220 13.27 12.00 -20.44
N ILE A 221 12.04 11.53 -20.56
CA ILE A 221 11.50 10.93 -21.79
C ILE A 221 11.17 12.01 -22.82
N TYR A 222 10.46 13.07 -22.41
CA TYR A 222 10.11 14.17 -23.32
C TYR A 222 11.36 14.84 -23.90
N ARG A 223 12.43 14.99 -23.11
CA ARG A 223 13.71 15.52 -23.60
C ARG A 223 14.27 14.68 -24.75
N GLU A 224 14.29 13.37 -24.59
CA GLU A 224 14.76 12.44 -25.64
C GLU A 224 13.89 12.52 -26.91
N ILE A 225 12.57 12.66 -26.74
CA ILE A 225 11.62 12.81 -27.85
C ILE A 225 11.89 14.10 -28.64
N LEU A 226 12.18 15.21 -27.93
CA LEU A 226 12.56 16.48 -28.55
C LEU A 226 13.91 16.42 -29.26
N GLU A 227 14.95 15.91 -28.60
CA GLU A 227 16.31 15.79 -29.16
C GLU A 227 16.29 14.97 -30.45
N ARG A 228 15.50 13.89 -30.46
CA ARG A 228 15.31 13.05 -31.65
C ARG A 228 14.30 13.61 -32.64
N LYS A 229 13.62 14.73 -32.35
CA LYS A 229 12.57 15.36 -33.18
C LYS A 229 11.52 14.34 -33.63
N LEU A 230 10.88 13.65 -32.66
CA LEU A 230 9.88 12.59 -32.90
C LEU A 230 8.42 13.09 -32.89
N LEU A 231 8.19 14.38 -32.61
CA LEU A 231 6.89 15.05 -32.74
C LEU A 231 7.01 16.29 -33.64
N SER A 232 5.91 16.73 -34.24
CA SER A 232 5.87 17.89 -35.14
C SER A 232 4.84 18.96 -34.78
N THR A 233 3.90 18.67 -33.86
CA THR A 233 2.82 19.59 -33.47
C THR A 233 2.82 19.91 -31.97
N LEU A 234 2.49 21.16 -31.62
CA LEU A 234 2.41 21.61 -30.22
C LEU A 234 1.25 20.94 -29.46
N SER A 235 0.10 20.75 -30.11
CA SER A 235 -1.05 20.07 -29.50
C SER A 235 -0.70 18.63 -29.10
N HIS A 236 0.06 17.92 -29.94
CA HIS A 236 0.51 16.58 -29.59
C HIS A 236 1.59 16.57 -28.51
N ALA A 237 2.46 17.59 -28.47
CA ALA A 237 3.40 17.76 -27.36
C ALA A 237 2.69 17.94 -26.00
N LEU A 238 1.61 18.73 -25.96
CA LEU A 238 0.79 18.93 -24.75
C LEU A 238 0.08 17.64 -24.33
N TYR A 239 -0.57 16.94 -25.27
CA TYR A 239 -1.18 15.63 -25.03
C TYR A 239 -0.18 14.64 -24.43
N LEU A 240 0.97 14.52 -25.07
CA LEU A 240 2.02 13.61 -24.64
C LEU A 240 2.54 13.98 -23.25
N GLY A 241 2.66 15.29 -22.94
CA GLY A 241 3.00 15.76 -21.60
C GLY A 241 2.00 15.29 -20.53
N ILE A 242 0.69 15.37 -20.81
CA ILE A 242 -0.37 14.89 -19.90
C ILE A 242 -0.23 13.39 -19.68
N GLU A 243 -0.10 12.60 -20.75
CA GLU A 243 -0.02 11.14 -20.63
C GLU A 243 1.27 10.67 -19.97
N LEU A 244 2.41 11.31 -20.23
CA LEU A 244 3.67 11.00 -19.55
C LEU A 244 3.62 11.38 -18.07
N GLY A 245 3.01 12.51 -17.72
CA GLY A 245 2.78 12.90 -16.33
C GLY A 245 1.91 11.86 -15.61
N LYS A 246 0.80 11.45 -16.22
CA LYS A 246 -0.04 10.34 -15.70
C LYS A 246 0.74 9.04 -15.52
N ALA A 247 1.59 8.68 -16.48
CA ALA A 247 2.40 7.46 -16.40
C ALA A 247 3.45 7.52 -15.28
N GLU A 248 4.04 8.71 -15.04
CA GLU A 248 4.95 8.95 -13.92
C GLU A 248 4.23 8.83 -12.58
N GLU A 249 3.07 9.47 -12.43
CA GLU A 249 2.24 9.34 -11.22
C GLU A 249 1.80 7.88 -10.98
N ALA A 250 1.43 7.16 -12.05
CA ALA A 250 1.10 5.75 -11.96
C ALA A 250 2.29 4.92 -11.44
N LEU A 251 3.50 5.17 -11.95
CA LEU A 251 4.73 4.51 -11.51
C LEU A 251 5.04 4.81 -10.02
N ILE A 252 4.86 6.06 -9.58
CA ILE A 252 5.09 6.47 -8.19
C ILE A 252 4.08 5.80 -7.24
N THR A 253 2.81 5.75 -7.63
CA THR A 253 1.71 5.28 -6.78
C THR A 253 1.45 3.79 -6.88
N GLY A 254 2.14 3.06 -7.78
CA GLY A 254 1.87 1.65 -8.06
C GLY A 254 0.55 1.40 -8.81
N LYS A 255 -0.14 2.44 -9.28
CA LYS A 255 -1.39 2.33 -10.02
C LYS A 255 -1.15 1.76 -11.42
N SER A 256 -2.15 1.06 -11.94
CA SER A 256 -2.17 0.69 -13.35
C SER A 256 -2.39 1.93 -14.21
N TYR A 257 -1.54 2.12 -15.20
CA TYR A 257 -1.72 3.13 -16.23
C TYR A 257 -2.40 2.50 -17.44
N VAL A 258 -3.45 3.18 -17.92
CA VAL A 258 -4.04 2.93 -19.23
C VAL A 258 -4.11 4.29 -19.94
N GLN A 259 -3.57 4.34 -21.15
CA GLN A 259 -3.56 5.55 -21.96
C GLN A 259 -5.00 6.02 -22.19
N GLU A 260 -5.23 7.32 -22.15
CA GLU A 260 -6.56 7.97 -22.29
C GLU A 260 -7.56 7.70 -21.16
N GLU A 261 -7.28 6.80 -20.22
CA GLU A 261 -8.12 6.62 -19.03
C GLU A 261 -7.66 7.50 -17.86
N GLY A 262 -8.60 7.90 -17.00
CA GLY A 262 -8.28 8.59 -15.75
C GLY A 262 -7.54 7.68 -14.78
N LEU A 263 -6.45 8.18 -14.18
CA LEU A 263 -5.64 7.42 -13.21
C LEU A 263 -6.40 7.17 -11.88
N PHE A 264 -7.21 8.14 -11.46
CA PHE A 264 -8.03 8.05 -10.25
C PHE A 264 -9.50 8.14 -10.63
N LYS A 265 -10.22 7.02 -10.50
CA LYS A 265 -11.66 6.94 -10.71
C LYS A 265 -12.35 6.97 -9.33
N PRO A 266 -13.28 7.91 -9.06
CA PRO A 266 -14.00 7.94 -7.81
C PRO A 266 -14.91 6.72 -7.69
N VAL A 267 -14.78 5.97 -6.60
CA VAL A 267 -15.72 4.89 -6.26
C VAL A 267 -16.98 5.51 -5.68
N ARG A 268 -18.14 5.24 -6.28
CA ARG A 268 -19.43 5.67 -5.75
C ARG A 268 -20.03 4.58 -4.86
N PRO A 269 -20.68 4.92 -3.74
CA PRO A 269 -21.45 3.96 -2.98
C PRO A 269 -22.49 3.27 -3.87
N ILE A 270 -22.72 1.98 -3.64
CA ILE A 270 -23.83 1.27 -4.29
C ILE A 270 -25.13 1.74 -3.64
N GLU A 271 -26.07 2.19 -4.45
CA GLU A 271 -27.45 2.43 -3.99
C GLU A 271 -28.12 1.08 -3.75
N ILE A 272 -28.36 0.75 -2.48
CA ILE A 272 -29.10 -0.44 -2.10
C ILE A 272 -30.58 -0.05 -2.10
N SER A 273 -31.31 -0.37 -3.17
CA SER A 273 -32.77 -0.34 -3.15
C SER A 273 -33.26 -1.40 -2.15
N LYS A 274 -33.99 -0.96 -1.13
CA LYS A 274 -34.63 -1.86 -0.15
C LYS A 274 -35.74 -2.70 -0.78
#